data_AF-A0A3C1RER4-F1
#
_entry.id   AF-A0A3C1RER4-F1
#
_cell.length_a   1.000
_cell.length_b   1.000
_cell.length_c   1.000
_cell.angle_alpha   90.00
_cell.angle_beta   90.00
_cell.angle_gamma   90.00
#
_symmetry.space_group_name_H-M   'P 1'
#
loop_
_entity.id
_entity.type
_entity.pdbx_description
1 polymer ?
#
loop_
_entity_poly.entity_id
_entity_poly.type
_entity_poly.pdbx_seq_one_letter_code
_entity_poly.pdbx_strand_id
1 'polypeptide(L)'
;MIKKIKVNQTIPIYSSHDENSKTESFLQEGDIVEFNREKRRDGIDWIEIILKRKSYFIKKDSSKFSLLKRIKLIDDACTIVFFESKAGEKYTFGEVFTVHSLEGMNQGCIKVKRIFDHA
;
A
#
# COMPACT_ATOMS: atom_id res chain seq x y z
N MET A 1 11.12 -12.90 -0.79
CA MET A 1 10.13 -12.15 0.01
C MET A 1 9.02 -11.70 -0.93
N ILE A 2 7.76 -12.07 -0.68
CA ILE A 2 6.64 -11.70 -1.54
C ILE A 2 6.40 -10.19 -1.37
N LYS A 3 6.56 -9.44 -2.45
CA LYS A 3 6.21 -8.02 -2.49
C LYS A 3 4.72 -7.92 -2.84
N LYS A 4 4.03 -6.95 -2.25
CA LYS A 4 2.61 -6.69 -2.54
C LYS A 4 2.43 -5.26 -2.99
N ILE A 5 1.40 -5.01 -3.77
CA ILE A 5 0.98 -3.68 -4.20
C ILE A 5 -0.41 -3.42 -3.62
N LYS A 6 -0.62 -2.22 -3.07
CA LYS A 6 -1.96 -1.68 -2.78
C LYS A 6 -2.37 -0.75 -3.92
N VAL A 7 -3.57 -0.95 -4.43
CA VAL A 7 -4.17 -0.13 -5.47
C VAL A 7 -4.81 1.11 -4.82
N ASN A 8 -4.45 2.29 -5.32
CA ASN A 8 -4.95 3.58 -4.84
C ASN A 8 -6.01 4.17 -5.78
N GLN A 9 -6.08 3.69 -7.02
CA GLN A 9 -7.06 4.09 -8.04
C GLN A 9 -7.29 2.91 -8.99
N THR A 10 -8.45 2.79 -9.61
CA THR A 10 -8.77 1.68 -10.52
C THR A 10 -7.71 1.48 -11.61
N ILE A 11 -7.22 0.25 -11.79
CA ILE A 11 -6.15 -0.10 -12.75
C ILE A 11 -6.63 -1.19 -13.71
N PRO A 12 -6.53 -0.99 -15.04
CA PRO A 12 -6.79 -2.05 -16.01
C PRO A 12 -5.74 -3.16 -15.93
N ILE A 13 -6.21 -4.40 -16.02
CA ILE A 13 -5.40 -5.62 -16.01
C ILE A 13 -5.39 -6.23 -17.41
N TYR A 14 -4.23 -6.72 -17.82
CA TYR A 14 -3.97 -7.27 -19.13
C TYR A 14 -3.45 -8.71 -19.02
N SER A 15 -3.81 -9.56 -19.98
CA SER A 15 -3.33 -10.95 -20.08
C SER A 15 -1.90 -11.05 -20.61
N SER A 16 -1.44 -10.02 -21.32
CA SER A 16 -0.10 -9.92 -21.90
C SER A 16 0.50 -8.51 -21.68
N HIS A 17 1.82 -8.39 -21.84
CA HIS A 17 2.57 -7.14 -21.61
C HIS A 17 2.99 -6.49 -22.94
N ASP A 18 2.05 -6.41 -23.89
CA ASP A 18 2.24 -5.79 -25.20
C ASP A 18 1.25 -4.63 -25.40
N GLU A 19 1.58 -3.70 -26.28
CA GLU A 19 0.79 -2.48 -26.51
C GLU A 19 -0.65 -2.76 -26.96
N ASN A 20 -0.86 -3.86 -27.71
CA ASN A 20 -2.14 -4.25 -28.28
C ASN A 20 -2.96 -5.16 -27.36
N SER A 21 -2.48 -5.43 -26.15
CA SER A 21 -3.15 -6.31 -25.22
C SER A 21 -4.51 -5.74 -24.82
N LYS A 22 -5.55 -6.56 -24.95
CA LYS A 22 -6.89 -6.18 -24.51
C LYS A 22 -6.96 -6.21 -22.99
N THR A 23 -7.63 -5.21 -22.42
CA THR A 23 -7.99 -5.21 -21.01
C THR A 23 -8.87 -6.42 -20.71
N GLU A 24 -8.44 -7.25 -19.75
CA GLU A 24 -9.18 -8.43 -19.31
C GLU A 24 -10.12 -8.11 -18.14
N SER A 25 -9.68 -7.25 -17.22
CA SER A 25 -10.44 -6.85 -16.03
C SER A 25 -9.85 -5.58 -15.42
N PHE A 26 -10.32 -5.20 -14.23
CA PHE A 26 -9.85 -4.04 -13.47
C PHE A 26 -9.60 -4.41 -12.02
N LEU A 27 -8.47 -3.92 -11.47
CA LEU A 27 -8.29 -3.81 -10.03
C LEU A 27 -8.99 -2.56 -9.54
N GLN A 28 -9.64 -2.66 -8.39
CA GLN A 28 -10.33 -1.55 -7.74
C GLN A 28 -9.44 -0.90 -6.67
N GLU A 29 -9.76 0.35 -6.33
CA GLU A 29 -9.13 1.02 -5.20
C GLU A 29 -9.28 0.18 -3.91
N GLY A 30 -8.18 0.05 -3.18
CA GLY A 30 -8.10 -0.78 -1.97
C GLY A 30 -7.64 -2.22 -2.22
N ASP A 31 -7.67 -2.71 -3.46
CA ASP A 31 -7.19 -4.06 -3.78
C ASP A 31 -5.71 -4.23 -3.42
N ILE A 32 -5.37 -5.41 -2.90
CA ILE A 32 -3.99 -5.80 -2.58
C ILE A 32 -3.62 -7.02 -3.41
N VAL A 33 -2.59 -6.88 -4.23
CA VAL A 33 -2.16 -7.92 -5.18
C VAL A 33 -0.69 -8.24 -4.99
N GLU A 34 -0.29 -9.45 -5.39
CA GLU A 34 1.11 -9.86 -5.35
C GLU A 34 1.88 -9.23 -6.51
N PHE A 35 3.00 -8.60 -6.18
CA PHE A 35 3.97 -8.10 -7.15
C PHE A 35 4.96 -9.22 -7.48
N ASN A 36 5.14 -9.50 -8.77
CA ASN A 36 6.17 -10.41 -9.24
C ASN A 36 7.44 -9.64 -9.66
N ARG A 37 7.34 -8.86 -10.75
CA ARG A 37 8.48 -8.13 -11.32
C ARG A 37 8.05 -6.98 -12.25
N GLU A 38 8.96 -6.07 -12.52
CA GLU A 38 8.82 -5.07 -13.58
C GLU A 38 9.37 -5.61 -14.91
N LYS A 39 8.77 -5.18 -16.03
CA LYS A 39 9.20 -5.49 -17.39
C LYS A 39 9.07 -4.25 -18.25
N ARG A 40 9.98 -4.05 -19.20
CA ARG A 40 9.86 -2.99 -20.22
C ARG A 40 9.68 -3.63 -21.59
N ARG A 41 8.65 -3.21 -22.33
CA ARG A 41 8.36 -3.70 -23.68
C ARG A 41 7.66 -2.62 -24.48
N ASP A 42 8.12 -2.42 -25.71
CA ASP A 42 7.55 -1.44 -26.66
C ASP A 42 7.45 -0.02 -26.06
N GLY A 43 8.45 0.38 -25.27
CA GLY A 43 8.49 1.69 -24.61
C GLY A 43 7.58 1.81 -23.37
N ILE A 44 6.78 0.80 -23.05
CA ILE A 44 5.87 0.77 -21.90
C ILE A 44 6.52 -0.02 -20.76
N ASP A 45 6.49 0.56 -19.57
CA ASP A 45 6.85 -0.15 -18.34
C ASP A 45 5.62 -0.88 -17.79
N TRP A 46 5.77 -2.18 -17.60
CA TRP A 46 4.76 -3.12 -17.14
C TRP A 46 5.14 -3.68 -15.77
N ILE A 47 4.13 -4.02 -14.99
CA ILE A 47 4.27 -4.77 -13.74
C ILE A 47 3.54 -6.08 -13.91
N GLU A 48 4.26 -7.17 -13.70
CA GLU A 48 3.69 -8.51 -13.59
C GLU A 48 3.15 -8.70 -12.17
N ILE A 49 1.85 -8.99 -12.06
CA ILE A 49 1.16 -9.28 -10.81
C ILE A 49 0.65 -10.73 -10.82
N ILE A 50 0.45 -11.32 -9.63
CA ILE A 50 -0.12 -12.66 -9.49
C ILE A 50 -1.52 -12.56 -8.89
N LEU A 51 -2.51 -13.10 -9.60
CA LEU A 51 -3.89 -13.23 -9.16
C LEU A 51 -4.35 -14.67 -9.35
N LYS A 52 -4.92 -15.29 -8.30
CA LYS A 52 -5.41 -16.67 -8.36
C LYS A 52 -4.40 -17.65 -8.97
N ARG A 53 -3.10 -17.49 -8.63
CA ARG A 53 -1.95 -18.28 -9.13
C ARG A 53 -1.66 -18.14 -10.65
N LYS A 54 -2.20 -17.11 -11.31
CA LYS A 54 -1.89 -16.75 -12.70
C LYS A 54 -1.21 -15.39 -12.77
N SER A 55 -0.31 -15.23 -13.74
CA SER A 55 0.34 -13.94 -14.02
C SER A 55 -0.56 -13.06 -14.87
N TYR A 56 -0.65 -11.79 -14.48
CA TYR A 56 -1.29 -10.73 -15.23
C TYR A 56 -0.39 -9.51 -15.27
N PHE A 57 -0.74 -8.53 -16.09
CA PHE A 57 0.07 -7.33 -16.29
C PHE A 57 -0.74 -6.07 -16.06
N ILE A 58 -0.10 -5.06 -15.48
CA ILE A 58 -0.62 -3.70 -15.38
C ILE A 58 0.43 -2.74 -15.93
N LYS A 59 -0.01 -1.64 -16.55
CA LYS A 59 0.91 -0.56 -16.95
C LYS A 59 1.38 0.17 -15.70
N LYS A 60 2.68 0.46 -15.62
CA LYS A 60 3.29 1.14 -14.49
C LYS A 60 2.86 2.59 -14.47
N ASP A 61 2.08 2.94 -13.46
CA ASP A 61 1.72 4.31 -13.11
C ASP A 61 1.84 4.45 -11.59
N SER A 62 2.93 5.07 -11.12
CA SER A 62 3.23 5.19 -9.70
C SER A 62 2.23 6.02 -8.92
N SER A 63 1.35 6.78 -9.58
CA SER A 63 0.27 7.50 -8.91
C SER A 63 -0.89 6.57 -8.51
N LYS A 64 -1.07 5.45 -9.22
CA LYS A 64 -2.22 4.55 -9.05
C LYS A 64 -2.03 3.46 -8.01
N PHE A 65 -0.82 3.26 -7.52
CA PHE A 65 -0.53 2.18 -6.59
C PHE A 65 0.65 2.47 -5.67
N SER A 66 0.71 1.74 -4.55
CA SER A 66 1.79 1.81 -3.57
C SER A 66 2.42 0.43 -3.35
N LEU A 67 3.75 0.35 -3.38
CA LEU A 67 4.46 -0.88 -3.01
C LEU A 67 4.41 -1.07 -1.48
N LEU A 68 3.79 -2.16 -1.04
CA LEU A 68 3.72 -2.50 0.38
C LEU A 68 5.07 -3.01 0.86
N LYS A 69 5.62 -2.33 1.86
CA LYS A 69 6.83 -2.76 2.59
C LYS A 69 6.40 -3.50 3.85
N ARG A 70 6.99 -4.67 4.10
CA ARG A 70 6.86 -5.33 5.39
C ARG A 70 7.71 -4.57 6.40
N ILE A 71 7.06 -3.97 7.37
CA ILE A 71 7.73 -3.34 8.52
C ILE A 71 7.52 -4.30 9.70
N LYS A 72 8.61 -4.63 10.39
CA LYS A 72 8.54 -5.32 11.69
C LYS A 72 8.66 -4.24 12.75
N LEU A 73 7.64 -4.10 13.58
CA LEU A 73 7.77 -3.33 14.82
C LEU A 73 8.63 -4.17 15.77
N ILE A 74 9.66 -3.55 16.34
CA ILE A 74 10.48 -4.15 17.39
C ILE A 74 9.87 -3.64 18.71
N ASP A 75 9.56 -4.56 19.62
CA ASP A 75 8.81 -4.29 20.86
C ASP A 75 9.45 -3.17 21.71
N ASP A 76 10.79 -3.09 21.70
CA ASP A 76 11.56 -2.10 22.45
C ASP A 76 11.33 -0.65 22.02
N ALA A 77 10.72 -0.43 20.85
CA ALA A 77 10.45 0.90 20.28
C ALA A 77 8.95 1.20 20.13
N CYS A 78 8.06 0.27 20.52
CA CYS A 78 6.63 0.44 20.41
C CYS A 78 5.98 0.51 21.80
N THR A 79 5.85 1.72 22.34
CA THR A 79 4.92 1.94 23.45
C THR A 79 3.51 1.89 22.88
N ILE A 80 2.94 0.69 22.74
CA ILE A 80 1.51 0.51 22.42
C ILE A 80 0.74 1.03 23.64
N VAL A 81 0.31 2.27 23.58
CA VAL A 81 -0.62 2.82 24.58
C VAL A 81 -2.00 2.46 24.10
N PHE A 82 -2.66 1.55 24.82
CA PHE A 82 -4.07 1.25 24.63
C PHE A 82 -4.86 2.56 24.72
N PHE A 83 -5.59 2.93 23.67
CA PHE A 83 -6.52 4.05 23.69
C PHE A 83 -7.92 3.49 23.94
N GLU A 84 -8.48 3.82 25.09
CA GLU A 84 -9.87 3.53 25.44
C GLU A 84 -10.62 4.86 25.47
N SER A 85 -11.51 5.07 24.48
CA SER A 85 -12.33 6.29 24.41
C SER A 85 -13.30 6.31 25.59
N LYS A 86 -13.25 7.37 26.40
CA LYS A 86 -14.20 7.55 27.51
C LYS A 86 -15.62 7.86 27.03
N ALA A 87 -15.76 8.39 25.81
CA ALA A 87 -17.04 8.76 25.20
C ALA A 87 -17.62 7.67 24.28
N GLY A 88 -16.94 6.52 24.11
CA GLY A 88 -17.35 5.47 23.18
C GLY A 88 -17.17 5.83 21.70
N GLU A 89 -16.49 6.94 21.42
CA GLU A 89 -16.19 7.39 20.07
C GLU A 89 -15.18 6.47 19.38
N LYS A 90 -15.44 6.18 18.10
CA LYS A 90 -14.57 5.34 17.26
C LYS A 90 -13.71 6.24 16.38
N TYR A 91 -12.42 6.27 16.68
CA TYR A 91 -11.43 6.96 15.86
C TYR A 91 -10.83 6.01 14.82
N THR A 92 -10.53 6.54 13.65
CA THR A 92 -9.80 5.86 12.58
C THR A 92 -8.30 5.81 12.89
N PHE A 93 -7.58 4.85 12.30
CA PHE A 93 -6.15 4.67 12.53
C PHE A 93 -5.33 5.94 12.24
N GLY A 94 -5.67 6.70 11.18
CA GLY A 94 -4.95 7.92 10.81
C GLY A 94 -5.17 9.11 11.74
N GLU A 95 -6.25 9.09 12.53
CA GLU A 95 -6.54 10.13 13.54
C GLU A 95 -5.69 9.91 14.80
N VAL A 96 -5.39 8.65 15.12
CA VAL A 96 -4.62 8.27 16.32
C VAL A 96 -3.13 8.14 16.02
N PHE A 97 -2.78 7.61 14.85
CA PHE A 97 -1.41 7.28 14.47
C PHE A 97 -0.99 8.10 13.24
N THR A 98 -0.08 9.05 13.43
CA THR A 98 0.47 9.87 12.33
C THR A 98 1.90 9.44 12.00
N VAL A 99 2.21 9.26 10.73
CA VAL A 99 3.59 8.96 10.31
C VAL A 99 4.44 10.22 10.46
N HIS A 100 5.63 10.08 11.03
CA HIS A 100 6.62 11.14 11.19
C HIS A 100 7.95 10.68 10.60
N SER A 101 8.46 11.42 9.63
CA SER A 101 9.84 11.29 9.18
C SER A 101 10.76 11.92 10.22
N LEU A 102 11.75 11.18 10.72
CA LEU A 102 12.89 11.75 11.42
C LEU A 102 13.96 12.11 10.38
N GLU A 103 14.35 13.39 10.33
CA GLU A 103 15.45 13.83 9.48
C GLU A 103 16.73 13.05 9.82
N GLY A 104 17.39 12.50 8.81
CA GLY A 104 18.65 11.76 8.97
C GLY A 104 18.52 10.25 9.20
N MET A 105 17.30 9.69 9.32
CA MET A 105 17.08 8.24 9.42
C MET A 105 16.25 7.71 8.25
N ASN A 106 16.74 6.65 7.58
CA ASN A 106 16.00 5.93 6.51
C ASN A 106 14.80 5.10 7.02
N GLN A 107 14.39 5.30 8.28
CA GLN A 107 13.28 4.61 8.94
C GLN A 107 12.16 5.62 9.20
N GLY A 108 10.97 5.35 8.68
CA GLY A 108 9.77 6.14 9.03
C GLY A 108 9.37 5.83 10.47
N CYS A 109 9.16 6.87 11.27
CA CYS A 109 8.61 6.75 12.62
C CYS A 109 7.09 6.99 12.58
N ILE A 110 6.37 6.50 13.58
CA ILE A 110 4.96 6.84 13.78
C ILE A 110 4.91 7.69 15.04
N LYS A 111 4.47 8.95 14.93
CA LYS A 111 4.22 9.84 16.06
C LYS A 111 2.72 9.82 16.36
N VAL A 112 2.39 9.60 17.63
CA VAL A 112 1.01 9.64 18.12
C VAL A 112 0.70 11.09 18.50
N LYS A 113 -0.45 11.62 18.05
CA LYS A 113 -0.96 12.92 18.52
C LYS A 113 -1.93 12.65 19.65
N ARG A 114 -1.74 13.29 20.81
CA ARG A 114 -2.74 13.28 21.88
C ARG A 114 -3.95 14.09 21.41
N ILE A 115 -5.09 13.44 21.28
CA ILE A 115 -6.40 14.08 21.18
C ILE A 115 -6.93 14.18 22.62
N PHE A 116 -7.32 15.37 23.04
CA PHE A 116 -7.97 15.58 24.33
C PHE A 116 -9.48 15.66 24.07
N ASP A 117 -10.25 14.73 24.64
CA ASP A 117 -11.70 14.90 24.76
C ASP A 117 -11.93 16.10 25.69
N HIS A 118 -12.58 17.15 25.17
CA HIS A 118 -13.10 18.21 26.01
C HIS A 118 -14.30 17.64 26.77
N ALA A 119 -14.11 17.36 28.05
CA ALA A 119 -15.17 17.02 29.00
C ALA A 119 -16.15 18.18 29.19
#